data_AF-A0A0F9BF83-F1
#
_entry.id   AF-A0A0F9BF83-F1
#
_cell.length_a   1.000
_cell.length_b   1.000
_cell.length_c   1.000
_cell.angle_alpha   90.00
_cell.angle_beta   90.00
_cell.angle_gamma   90.00
#
_symmetry.space_group_name_H-M   'P 1'
#
loop_
_entity.id
_entity.type
_entity.pdbx_description
1 polymer ?
#
loop_
_entity_poly.entity_id
_entity_poly.type
_entity_poly.pdbx_seq_one_letter_code
_entity_poly.pdbx_strand_id
1 'polypeptide(L)'
;MPKSPYVLSDAEVDILKLGQDDVNKAAAYWFKPPDPAGPFLFDHKFAEGGKWQKQLHHALQPNIITIGGYGTGKTIGVGMSAAAWCMQMANFKFLNTAPVAFQAKQMYDGILAITKGTPYERLIWKSPQRPHPRIELKFYVGTTLIESQMEFMSVDKNAQNILSWEGDWINLDEAGMLDDLEEITGHLGSRLRGSIKGRARLGRYSITSNSWDNFFMWYLFDLAKDQPDEYMSLVLSTRDNLNVTPDQLKQMLSKIPPEEHSRLIDGTR
;
A
#
# COMPACT_ATOMS: atom_id res chain seq x y z
N MET A 1 -17.64 23.70 14.67
CA MET A 1 -16.40 23.96 15.44
C MET A 1 -15.27 23.16 14.80
N PRO A 2 -14.05 23.69 14.67
CA PRO A 2 -12.91 22.89 14.20
C PRO A 2 -12.70 21.71 15.16
N LYS A 3 -12.60 20.48 14.62
CA LYS A 3 -12.20 19.29 15.39
C LYS A 3 -10.84 19.61 16.02
N SER A 4 -10.54 19.20 17.24
CA SER A 4 -9.15 19.26 17.74
C SER A 4 -8.42 17.99 17.29
N PRO A 5 -7.12 18.02 16.95
CA PRO A 5 -6.35 16.80 16.75
C PRO A 5 -6.47 15.88 17.98
N TYR A 6 -6.54 14.57 17.74
CA TYR A 6 -6.58 13.58 18.80
C TYR A 6 -5.22 13.55 19.53
N VAL A 7 -5.22 13.29 20.84
CA VAL A 7 -3.99 13.16 21.63
C VAL A 7 -3.87 11.70 22.05
N LEU A 8 -2.76 11.06 21.71
CA LEU A 8 -2.51 9.68 22.12
C LEU A 8 -2.34 9.60 23.64
N SER A 9 -2.97 8.60 24.25
CA SER A 9 -2.64 8.20 25.62
C SER A 9 -1.26 7.53 25.69
N ASP A 10 -0.65 7.46 26.88
CA ASP A 10 0.65 6.79 27.06
C ASP A 10 0.62 5.33 26.58
N ALA A 11 -0.48 4.60 26.85
CA ALA A 11 -0.67 3.25 26.36
C ALA A 11 -0.71 3.17 24.82
N GLU A 12 -1.35 4.13 24.17
CA GLU A 12 -1.39 4.20 22.69
C GLU A 12 -0.02 4.55 22.10
N VAL A 13 0.77 5.36 22.80
CA VAL A 13 2.17 5.65 22.42
C VAL A 13 3.02 4.38 22.51
N ASP A 14 2.85 3.57 23.55
CA ASP A 14 3.59 2.31 23.68
C ASP A 14 3.18 1.28 22.63
N ILE A 15 1.89 1.19 22.29
CA ILE A 15 1.40 0.37 21.17
C ILE A 15 2.02 0.82 19.84
N LEU A 16 2.15 2.14 19.62
CA LEU A 16 2.78 2.67 18.41
C LEU A 16 4.25 2.25 18.29
N LYS A 17 5.00 2.26 19.39
CA LYS A 17 6.40 1.81 19.43
C LYS A 17 6.52 0.32 19.13
N LEU A 18 5.65 -0.52 19.70
CA LEU A 18 5.65 -1.97 19.44
C LEU A 18 5.45 -2.31 17.96
N GLY A 19 4.72 -1.44 17.23
CA GLY A 19 4.51 -1.57 15.80
C GLY A 19 5.74 -1.40 14.93
N GLN A 20 6.82 -0.80 15.45
CA GLN A 20 8.08 -0.62 14.71
C GLN A 20 8.81 -1.95 14.53
N ASP A 21 8.74 -2.84 15.54
CA ASP A 21 9.34 -4.17 15.49
C ASP A 21 8.43 -5.19 14.82
N ASP A 22 7.12 -5.12 15.11
CA ASP A 22 6.12 -6.02 14.56
C ASP A 22 4.83 -5.25 14.30
N VAL A 23 4.57 -4.97 13.02
CA VAL A 23 3.40 -4.23 12.58
C VAL A 23 2.09 -4.82 13.10
N ASN A 24 2.02 -6.15 13.33
CA ASN A 24 0.81 -6.78 13.84
C ASN A 24 0.50 -6.43 15.29
N LYS A 25 1.49 -6.08 16.11
CA LYS A 25 1.25 -5.61 17.49
C LYS A 25 0.50 -4.29 17.50
N ALA A 26 0.86 -3.37 16.60
CA ALA A 26 0.11 -2.13 16.41
C ALA A 26 -1.23 -2.36 15.73
N ALA A 27 -1.26 -3.19 14.68
CA ALA A 27 -2.47 -3.48 13.90
C ALA A 27 -3.59 -4.11 14.76
N ALA A 28 -3.22 -4.99 15.70
CA ALA A 28 -4.16 -5.64 16.62
C ALA A 28 -4.96 -4.66 17.51
N TYR A 29 -4.47 -3.44 17.70
CA TYR A 29 -5.18 -2.36 18.38
C TYR A 29 -5.77 -1.38 17.37
N TRP A 30 -4.93 -0.78 16.53
CA TRP A 30 -5.33 0.35 15.69
C TRP A 30 -6.38 -0.02 14.65
N PHE A 31 -6.31 -1.22 14.11
CA PHE A 31 -7.24 -1.71 13.08
C PHE A 31 -8.25 -2.72 13.65
N LYS A 32 -8.49 -2.70 14.96
CA LYS A 32 -9.49 -3.53 15.60
C LYS A 32 -10.88 -2.90 15.48
N PRO A 33 -11.82 -3.51 14.74
CA PRO A 33 -13.20 -3.04 14.72
C PRO A 33 -13.87 -3.28 16.08
N PRO A 34 -15.00 -2.62 16.36
CA PRO A 34 -15.79 -2.85 17.56
C PRO A 34 -16.57 -4.18 17.50
N ASP A 35 -16.64 -4.80 16.32
CA ASP A 35 -17.42 -5.98 16.02
C ASP A 35 -16.58 -7.29 16.19
N PRO A 36 -17.18 -8.48 16.06
CA PRO A 36 -16.47 -9.74 16.29
C PRO A 36 -15.55 -10.15 15.12
N ALA A 37 -15.45 -9.37 14.04
CA ALA A 37 -14.69 -9.75 12.85
C ALA A 37 -13.17 -9.84 13.10
N GLY A 38 -12.70 -9.26 14.21
CA GLY A 38 -11.28 -9.22 14.58
C GLY A 38 -10.51 -8.14 13.81
N PRO A 39 -9.28 -7.80 14.25
CA PRO A 39 -8.49 -6.75 13.62
C PRO A 39 -8.01 -7.13 12.22
N PHE A 40 -7.76 -6.13 11.37
CA PHE A 40 -6.88 -6.34 10.23
C PHE A 40 -5.47 -6.67 10.74
N LEU A 41 -4.95 -7.83 10.36
CA LEU A 41 -3.59 -8.26 10.65
C LEU A 41 -2.86 -8.61 9.35
N PHE A 42 -1.63 -8.17 9.21
CA PHE A 42 -0.76 -8.50 8.09
C PHE A 42 -0.51 -10.00 8.04
N ASP A 43 -0.69 -10.59 6.86
CA ASP A 43 -0.53 -12.02 6.52
C ASP A 43 -1.53 -13.00 7.15
N HIS A 44 -2.48 -12.54 7.97
CA HIS A 44 -3.36 -13.46 8.73
C HIS A 44 -4.37 -14.24 7.87
N LYS A 45 -4.64 -13.76 6.65
CA LYS A 45 -5.51 -14.43 5.66
C LYS A 45 -4.71 -15.02 4.50
N PHE A 46 -3.45 -15.37 4.73
CA PHE A 46 -2.63 -16.00 3.72
C PHE A 46 -2.09 -17.34 4.20
N ALA A 47 -1.99 -18.30 3.28
CA ALA A 47 -1.27 -19.54 3.52
C ALA A 47 0.22 -19.24 3.83
N GLU A 48 0.90 -20.13 4.54
CA GLU A 48 2.29 -19.92 4.98
C GLU A 48 3.23 -19.51 3.84
N GLY A 49 3.09 -20.18 2.69
CA GLY A 49 3.92 -19.92 1.50
C GLY A 49 3.58 -18.62 0.75
N GLY A 50 2.43 -18.01 1.02
CA GLY A 50 1.99 -16.78 0.35
C GLY A 50 1.90 -15.57 1.29
N LYS A 51 2.59 -15.61 2.43
CA LYS A 51 2.73 -14.43 3.30
C LYS A 51 3.68 -13.42 2.65
N TRP A 52 3.20 -12.19 2.46
CA TRP A 52 3.93 -11.16 1.71
C TRP A 52 3.76 -9.76 2.30
N GLN A 53 2.68 -9.50 3.04
CA GLN A 53 2.30 -8.17 3.49
C GLN A 53 3.31 -7.63 4.51
N LYS A 54 3.79 -8.47 5.43
CA LYS A 54 4.86 -8.07 6.36
C LYS A 54 6.20 -7.91 5.65
N GLN A 55 6.51 -8.75 4.66
CA GLN A 55 7.74 -8.64 3.87
C GLN A 55 7.79 -7.27 3.17
N LEU A 56 6.70 -6.88 2.51
CA LEU A 56 6.58 -5.57 1.88
C LEU A 56 6.62 -4.42 2.91
N HIS A 57 5.97 -4.58 4.07
CA HIS A 57 5.96 -3.52 5.09
C HIS A 57 7.38 -3.20 5.60
N HIS A 58 8.14 -4.24 5.92
CA HIS A 58 9.49 -4.16 6.51
C HIS A 58 10.63 -4.16 5.48
N ALA A 59 10.33 -4.16 4.18
CA ALA A 59 11.35 -4.16 3.12
C ALA A 59 12.35 -2.99 3.31
N LEU A 60 13.64 -3.31 3.24
CA LEU A 60 14.71 -2.31 3.30
C LEU A 60 15.02 -1.73 1.92
N GLN A 61 14.70 -2.50 0.87
CA GLN A 61 14.91 -2.13 -0.53
C GLN A 61 14.07 -0.89 -0.88
N PRO A 62 14.67 0.12 -1.55
CA PRO A 62 13.94 1.28 -2.03
C PRO A 62 12.95 0.91 -3.13
N ASN A 63 13.23 -0.10 -3.96
CA ASN A 63 12.36 -0.53 -5.05
C ASN A 63 11.70 -1.88 -4.72
N ILE A 64 10.37 -1.94 -4.78
CA ILE A 64 9.61 -3.17 -4.48
C ILE A 64 8.63 -3.47 -5.60
N ILE A 65 8.79 -4.60 -6.29
CA ILE A 65 7.95 -4.99 -7.41
C ILE A 65 7.13 -6.21 -6.97
N THR A 66 5.82 -6.03 -6.88
CA THR A 66 4.88 -7.06 -6.45
C THR A 66 3.97 -7.43 -7.62
N ILE A 67 4.18 -8.62 -8.16
CA ILE A 67 3.36 -9.19 -9.23
C ILE A 67 2.51 -10.30 -8.63
N GLY A 68 1.24 -10.37 -8.98
CA GLY A 68 0.41 -11.47 -8.48
C GLY A 68 -0.86 -11.67 -9.27
N GLY A 69 -1.50 -12.82 -9.10
CA GLY A 69 -2.79 -13.09 -9.71
C GLY A 69 -3.93 -12.18 -9.22
N TYR A 70 -5.11 -12.34 -9.81
CA TYR A 70 -6.30 -11.59 -9.44
C TYR A 70 -6.75 -11.88 -8.00
N GLY A 71 -7.19 -10.87 -7.26
CA GLY A 71 -7.73 -11.10 -5.91
C GLY A 71 -6.68 -11.51 -4.87
N THR A 72 -5.39 -11.30 -5.13
CA THR A 72 -4.28 -11.51 -4.18
C THR A 72 -4.22 -10.50 -3.03
N GLY A 73 -5.03 -9.43 -3.08
CA GLY A 73 -5.07 -8.41 -2.04
C GLY A 73 -3.95 -7.36 -2.11
N LYS A 74 -3.19 -7.28 -3.22
CA LYS A 74 -2.07 -6.34 -3.45
C LYS A 74 -2.39 -4.90 -3.04
N THR A 75 -3.43 -4.33 -3.65
CA THR A 75 -3.86 -2.94 -3.43
C THR A 75 -4.13 -2.66 -1.96
N ILE A 76 -4.89 -3.51 -1.28
CA ILE A 76 -5.21 -3.30 0.14
C ILE A 76 -4.00 -3.56 1.04
N GLY A 77 -3.17 -4.57 0.75
CA GLY A 77 -1.97 -4.85 1.54
C GLY A 77 -0.99 -3.67 1.51
N VAL A 78 -0.76 -3.06 0.35
CA VAL A 78 0.04 -1.84 0.24
C VAL A 78 -0.65 -0.67 0.96
N GLY A 79 -1.94 -0.47 0.73
CA GLY A 79 -2.69 0.62 1.36
C GLY A 79 -2.69 0.58 2.89
N MET A 80 -2.86 -0.62 3.48
CA MET A 80 -2.81 -0.81 4.94
C MET A 80 -1.39 -0.68 5.49
N SER A 81 -0.36 -1.07 4.72
CA SER A 81 1.04 -0.80 5.06
C SER A 81 1.31 0.71 5.10
N ALA A 82 0.86 1.46 4.09
CA ALA A 82 0.98 2.92 4.07
C ALA A 82 0.21 3.58 5.23
N ALA A 83 -0.98 3.08 5.57
CA ALA A 83 -1.74 3.53 6.74
C ALA A 83 -0.95 3.34 8.05
N ALA A 84 -0.32 2.18 8.23
CA ALA A 84 0.55 1.92 9.39
C ALA A 84 1.74 2.89 9.44
N TRP A 85 2.43 3.11 8.31
CA TRP A 85 3.51 4.08 8.20
C TRP A 85 3.07 5.51 8.52
N CYS A 86 1.87 5.93 8.08
CA CYS A 86 1.32 7.25 8.39
C CYS A 86 1.16 7.50 9.90
N MET A 87 0.93 6.46 10.71
CA MET A 87 0.90 6.59 12.17
C MET A 87 2.31 6.58 12.77
N GLN A 88 3.17 5.69 12.28
CA GLN A 88 4.45 5.39 12.92
C GLN A 88 5.55 6.40 12.59
N MET A 89 5.45 7.09 11.44
CA MET A 89 6.46 8.02 10.97
C MET A 89 5.90 9.43 10.83
N ALA A 90 6.54 10.37 11.52
CA ALA A 90 6.13 11.77 11.50
C ALA A 90 6.25 12.37 10.09
N ASN A 91 5.19 13.05 9.66
CA ASN A 91 5.10 13.73 8.37
C ASN A 91 5.25 12.79 7.16
N PHE A 92 4.85 11.53 7.34
CA PHE A 92 4.90 10.52 6.29
C PHE A 92 3.91 10.85 5.19
N LYS A 93 4.36 10.75 3.95
CA LYS A 93 3.54 11.08 2.78
C LYS A 93 3.58 9.96 1.76
N PHE A 94 2.41 9.37 1.53
CA PHE A 94 2.19 8.28 0.57
C PHE A 94 1.40 8.77 -0.63
N LEU A 95 1.72 8.25 -1.80
CA LEU A 95 0.95 8.42 -3.02
C LEU A 95 0.71 7.07 -3.68
N ASN A 96 -0.55 6.70 -3.85
CA ASN A 96 -0.93 5.64 -4.78
C ASN A 96 -1.30 6.28 -6.13
N THR A 97 -0.64 5.83 -7.18
CA THR A 97 -0.97 6.15 -8.57
C THR A 97 -1.51 4.92 -9.27
N ALA A 98 -2.53 5.06 -10.11
CA ALA A 98 -3.04 3.98 -10.96
C ALA A 98 -3.32 4.51 -12.38
N PRO A 99 -3.52 3.64 -13.40
CA PRO A 99 -3.84 4.08 -14.76
C PRO A 99 -5.04 5.03 -14.81
N VAL A 100 -6.15 4.69 -14.13
CA VAL A 100 -7.36 5.52 -14.11
C VAL A 100 -7.82 5.88 -12.70
N ALA A 101 -8.52 7.00 -12.57
CA ALA A 101 -8.92 7.57 -11.27
C ALA A 101 -9.79 6.63 -10.43
N PHE A 102 -10.62 5.81 -11.09
CA PHE A 102 -11.43 4.81 -10.41
C PHE A 102 -10.59 3.74 -9.73
N GLN A 103 -9.52 3.24 -10.36
CA GLN A 103 -8.61 2.26 -9.77
C GLN A 103 -7.88 2.85 -8.56
N ALA A 104 -7.37 4.08 -8.69
CA ALA A 104 -6.72 4.77 -7.57
C ALA A 104 -7.65 4.93 -6.36
N LYS A 105 -8.94 5.19 -6.60
CA LYS A 105 -9.97 5.32 -5.55
C LYS A 105 -10.26 4.02 -4.81
N GLN A 106 -10.03 2.85 -5.40
CA GLN A 106 -10.32 1.56 -4.75
C GLN A 106 -9.48 1.36 -3.48
N MET A 107 -8.20 1.74 -3.51
CA MET A 107 -7.34 1.70 -2.33
C MET A 107 -7.86 2.64 -1.22
N TYR A 108 -8.22 3.86 -1.59
CA TYR A 108 -8.82 4.85 -0.68
C TYR A 108 -10.08 4.31 0.00
N ASP A 109 -11.04 3.80 -0.78
CA ASP A 109 -12.30 3.28 -0.26
C ASP A 109 -12.07 2.06 0.64
N GLY A 110 -11.16 1.17 0.25
CA GLY A 110 -10.82 -0.01 1.02
C GLY A 110 -10.18 0.30 2.37
N ILE A 111 -9.25 1.26 2.42
CA ILE A 111 -8.65 1.72 3.68
C ILE A 111 -9.73 2.30 4.60
N LEU A 112 -10.60 3.17 4.07
CA LEU A 112 -11.69 3.74 4.88
C LEU A 112 -12.67 2.68 5.37
N ALA A 113 -12.98 1.68 4.54
CA ALA A 113 -13.85 0.58 4.93
C ALA A 113 -13.25 -0.25 6.08
N ILE A 114 -11.95 -0.58 6.00
CA ILE A 114 -11.24 -1.36 7.02
C ILE A 114 -11.07 -0.56 8.32
N THR A 115 -10.82 0.74 8.22
CA THR A 115 -10.52 1.58 9.39
C THR A 115 -11.77 2.13 10.07
N LYS A 116 -12.94 2.08 9.43
CA LYS A 116 -14.20 2.55 10.02
C LYS A 116 -14.52 1.84 11.33
N GLY A 117 -14.84 2.61 12.36
CA GLY A 117 -15.13 2.13 13.72
C GLY A 117 -13.90 1.69 14.52
N THR A 118 -12.71 1.65 13.92
CA THR A 118 -11.48 1.24 14.60
C THR A 118 -10.83 2.42 15.34
N PRO A 119 -9.92 2.19 16.31
CA PRO A 119 -9.13 3.25 16.92
C PRO A 119 -8.40 4.15 15.92
N TYR A 120 -7.99 3.61 14.76
CA TYR A 120 -7.34 4.36 13.68
C TYR A 120 -8.22 5.48 13.12
N GLU A 121 -9.55 5.29 13.05
CA GLU A 121 -10.47 6.31 12.52
C GLU A 121 -10.37 7.64 13.28
N ARG A 122 -10.06 7.60 14.58
CA ARG A 122 -9.89 8.80 15.41
C ARG A 122 -8.68 9.64 14.99
N LEU A 123 -7.67 9.01 14.40
CA LEU A 123 -6.46 9.67 13.88
C LEU A 123 -6.73 10.37 12.55
N ILE A 124 -7.76 9.94 11.81
CA ILE A 124 -8.16 10.57 10.56
C ILE A 124 -8.76 11.95 10.87
N TRP A 125 -8.06 12.96 10.39
CA TRP A 125 -8.46 14.35 10.48
C TRP A 125 -9.53 14.69 9.45
N LYS A 126 -9.26 14.34 8.19
CA LYS A 126 -10.20 14.50 7.07
C LYS A 126 -9.87 13.53 5.93
N SER A 127 -10.88 13.26 5.12
CA SER A 127 -10.79 12.37 3.96
C SER A 127 -11.49 12.99 2.74
N PRO A 128 -10.94 14.08 2.16
CA PRO A 128 -11.56 14.73 1.01
C PRO A 128 -11.49 13.82 -0.23
N GLN A 129 -12.51 13.91 -1.09
CA GLN A 129 -12.54 13.19 -2.37
C GLN A 129 -12.08 14.05 -3.56
N ARG A 130 -11.97 15.37 -3.38
CA ARG A 130 -11.64 16.34 -4.44
C ARG A 130 -10.46 17.23 -4.03
N PRO A 131 -9.61 17.69 -4.98
CA PRO A 131 -9.63 17.38 -6.42
C PRO A 131 -9.29 15.91 -6.75
N HIS A 132 -8.60 15.23 -5.84
CA HIS A 132 -8.37 13.79 -5.82
C HIS A 132 -8.60 13.24 -4.41
N PRO A 133 -8.88 11.94 -4.24
CA PRO A 133 -9.02 11.35 -2.91
C PRO A 133 -7.74 11.47 -2.09
N ARG A 134 -7.90 11.79 -0.81
CA ARG A 134 -6.81 11.87 0.17
C ARG A 134 -7.30 11.47 1.55
N ILE A 135 -6.43 10.85 2.35
CA ILE A 135 -6.64 10.60 3.78
C ILE A 135 -5.56 11.37 4.54
N GLU A 136 -5.96 12.26 5.45
CA GLU A 136 -5.04 13.02 6.29
C GLU A 136 -5.16 12.60 7.75
N LEU A 137 -4.02 12.33 8.36
CA LEU A 137 -3.89 12.03 9.77
C LEU A 137 -3.35 13.25 10.50
N LYS A 138 -3.97 13.58 11.64
CA LYS A 138 -3.51 14.66 12.51
C LYS A 138 -3.75 14.31 13.97
N PHE A 139 -2.68 14.05 14.71
CA PHE A 139 -2.74 13.65 16.12
C PHE A 139 -1.44 14.02 16.86
N TYR A 140 -1.51 14.07 18.19
CA TYR A 140 -0.36 14.35 19.05
C TYR A 140 0.22 13.08 19.66
N VAL A 141 1.55 12.96 19.62
CA VAL A 141 2.34 12.00 20.40
C VAL A 141 3.11 12.81 21.44
N GLY A 142 2.65 12.77 22.69
CA GLY A 142 3.10 13.72 23.70
C GLY A 142 2.81 15.15 23.26
N THR A 143 3.84 15.98 23.12
CA THR A 143 3.75 17.36 22.62
C THR A 143 3.97 17.49 21.11
N THR A 144 4.33 16.41 20.42
CA THR A 144 4.68 16.44 19.00
C THR A 144 3.44 16.21 18.14
N LEU A 145 3.15 17.15 17.25
CA LEU A 145 2.09 17.00 16.25
C LEU A 145 2.57 16.15 15.07
N ILE A 146 1.86 15.06 14.80
CA ILE A 146 2.04 14.20 13.63
C ILE A 146 1.04 14.62 12.55
N GLU A 147 1.54 14.90 11.34
CA GLU A 147 0.74 15.29 10.18
C GLU A 147 1.13 14.45 8.96
N SER A 148 0.46 13.32 8.78
CA SER A 148 0.75 12.38 7.68
C SER A 148 -0.40 12.37 6.67
N GLN A 149 -0.11 11.99 5.43
CA GLN A 149 -1.16 11.94 4.39
C GLN A 149 -0.93 10.81 3.38
N MET A 150 -2.04 10.31 2.86
CA MET A 150 -2.10 9.34 1.77
C MET A 150 -2.93 9.94 0.63
N GLU A 151 -2.36 10.05 -0.56
CA GLU A 151 -3.00 10.60 -1.74
C GLU A 151 -3.24 9.51 -2.79
N PHE A 152 -4.32 9.63 -3.55
CA PHE A 152 -4.71 8.63 -4.54
C PHE A 152 -5.01 9.34 -5.86
N MET A 153 -4.14 9.16 -6.85
CA MET A 153 -4.20 9.88 -8.13
C MET A 153 -4.17 8.90 -9.30
N SER A 154 -4.66 9.35 -10.45
CA SER A 154 -4.43 8.64 -11.71
C SER A 154 -3.30 9.26 -12.52
N VAL A 155 -2.58 8.43 -13.25
CA VAL A 155 -1.49 8.89 -14.12
C VAL A 155 -2.05 9.61 -15.35
N ASP A 156 -3.16 9.13 -15.92
CA ASP A 156 -3.78 9.68 -17.15
C ASP A 156 -4.18 11.17 -17.07
N LYS A 157 -4.67 11.62 -15.91
CA LYS A 157 -5.27 12.96 -15.74
C LYS A 157 -4.41 13.89 -14.89
N ASN A 158 -3.56 13.34 -14.04
CA ASN A 158 -2.83 14.13 -13.03
C ASN A 158 -1.31 14.06 -13.19
N ALA A 159 -0.79 13.63 -14.35
CA ALA A 159 0.64 13.59 -14.64
C ALA A 159 1.35 14.91 -14.24
N GLN A 160 0.77 16.07 -14.59
CA GLN A 160 1.34 17.37 -14.22
C GLN A 160 1.37 17.64 -12.71
N ASN A 161 0.33 17.24 -11.96
CA ASN A 161 0.28 17.42 -10.51
C ASN A 161 1.30 16.54 -9.79
N ILE A 162 1.50 15.32 -10.31
CA ILE A 162 2.50 14.36 -9.84
C ILE A 162 3.91 14.93 -9.98
N LEU A 163 4.20 15.72 -11.02
CA LEU A 163 5.50 16.36 -11.20
C LEU A 163 5.84 17.35 -10.08
N SER A 164 4.88 17.90 -9.35
CA SER A 164 5.15 18.78 -8.20
C SER A 164 5.18 18.04 -6.86
N TRP A 165 4.83 16.75 -6.86
CA TRP A 165 4.71 15.97 -5.65
C TRP A 165 6.09 15.57 -5.11
N GLU A 166 6.22 15.55 -3.79
CA GLU A 166 7.35 14.97 -3.06
C GLU A 166 6.82 14.23 -1.84
N GLY A 167 7.46 13.14 -1.44
CA GLY A 167 7.02 12.33 -0.29
C GLY A 167 7.91 11.14 0.00
N ASP A 168 7.40 10.22 0.82
CA ASP A 168 8.16 9.10 1.38
C ASP A 168 8.01 7.83 0.58
N TRP A 169 6.80 7.56 0.08
CA TRP A 169 6.49 6.34 -0.63
C TRP A 169 5.49 6.59 -1.77
N ILE A 170 5.84 6.16 -2.97
CA ILE A 170 4.93 6.06 -4.12
C ILE A 170 4.67 4.58 -4.43
N ASN A 171 3.39 4.23 -4.61
CA ASN A 171 2.97 2.96 -5.20
C ASN A 171 2.34 3.20 -6.57
N LEU A 172 2.82 2.50 -7.60
CA LEU A 172 2.18 2.42 -8.91
C LEU A 172 1.36 1.13 -9.01
N ASP A 173 0.05 1.27 -8.84
CA ASP A 173 -0.91 0.17 -8.88
C ASP A 173 -1.40 -0.12 -10.31
N GLU A 174 -1.62 -1.39 -10.61
CA GLU A 174 -1.92 -1.90 -11.95
C GLU A 174 -0.93 -1.43 -13.03
N ALA A 175 0.37 -1.35 -12.67
CA ALA A 175 1.41 -0.78 -13.52
C ALA A 175 1.59 -1.46 -14.90
N GLY A 176 1.38 -2.77 -14.98
CA GLY A 176 1.50 -3.52 -16.23
C GLY A 176 0.45 -3.16 -17.29
N MET A 177 -0.56 -2.35 -16.95
CA MET A 177 -1.51 -1.78 -17.92
C MET A 177 -1.02 -0.48 -18.57
N LEU A 178 0.16 0.04 -18.19
CA LEU A 178 0.69 1.31 -18.69
C LEU A 178 1.66 1.06 -19.85
N ASP A 179 1.38 1.71 -20.99
CA ASP A 179 2.25 1.63 -22.17
C ASP A 179 3.60 2.34 -21.91
N ASP A 180 3.57 3.54 -21.33
CA ASP A 180 4.77 4.37 -21.07
C ASP A 180 5.35 4.16 -19.66
N LEU A 181 5.36 2.90 -19.18
CA LEU A 181 5.73 2.58 -17.79
C LEU A 181 7.15 3.08 -17.41
N GLU A 182 8.11 3.03 -18.34
CA GLU A 182 9.48 3.50 -18.11
C GLU A 182 9.55 4.99 -17.80
N GLU A 183 8.91 5.82 -18.63
CA GLU A 183 8.85 7.27 -18.43
C GLU A 183 8.13 7.62 -17.12
N ILE A 184 6.99 6.97 -16.88
CA ILE A 184 6.20 7.16 -15.66
C ILE A 184 7.03 6.81 -14.41
N THR A 185 7.78 5.71 -14.47
CA THR A 185 8.67 5.28 -13.38
C THR A 185 9.76 6.31 -13.10
N GLY A 186 10.41 6.84 -14.14
CA GLY A 186 11.42 7.90 -13.99
C GLY A 186 10.84 9.18 -13.37
N HIS A 187 9.66 9.60 -13.82
CA HIS A 187 8.97 10.77 -13.29
C HIS A 187 8.57 10.63 -11.83
N LEU A 188 7.97 9.49 -11.46
CA LEU A 188 7.55 9.20 -10.09
C LEU A 188 8.74 8.99 -9.15
N GLY A 189 9.72 8.17 -9.56
CA GLY A 189 10.90 7.85 -8.74
C GLY A 189 11.68 9.09 -8.34
N SER A 190 11.80 10.07 -9.24
CA SER A 190 12.47 11.34 -8.91
C SER A 190 11.83 12.10 -7.75
N ARG A 191 10.56 11.86 -7.40
CA ARG A 191 9.81 12.55 -6.33
C ARG A 191 10.13 12.05 -4.91
N LEU A 192 10.90 10.99 -4.78
CA LEU A 192 11.18 10.29 -3.51
C LEU A 192 12.47 10.76 -2.84
N ARG A 193 12.72 12.08 -2.86
CA ARG A 193 14.00 12.70 -2.44
C ARG A 193 13.83 13.67 -1.27
N GLY A 194 14.95 14.00 -0.64
CA GLY A 194 15.06 15.12 0.30
C GLY A 194 14.76 14.76 1.77
N SER A 195 14.49 15.80 2.55
CA SER A 195 14.22 15.70 3.99
C SER A 195 12.99 16.51 4.36
N ILE A 196 12.29 16.11 5.42
CA ILE A 196 11.13 16.81 5.97
C ILE A 196 11.33 17.02 7.47
N LYS A 197 11.37 18.29 7.88
CA LYS A 197 11.55 18.67 9.31
C LYS A 197 12.73 17.91 9.98
N GLY A 198 13.85 17.77 9.26
CA GLY A 198 15.07 17.10 9.76
C GLY A 198 15.12 15.57 9.58
N ARG A 199 14.03 14.93 9.14
CA ARG A 199 13.99 13.49 8.83
C ARG A 199 14.24 13.26 7.34
N ALA A 200 15.15 12.36 6.97
CA ALA A 200 15.28 11.89 5.58
C ALA A 200 13.99 11.17 5.13
N ARG A 201 13.52 11.43 3.90
CA ARG A 201 12.38 10.71 3.32
C ARG A 201 12.71 9.21 3.20
N LEU A 202 11.69 8.36 3.33
CA LEU A 202 11.88 6.90 3.22
C LEU A 202 12.43 6.49 1.85
N GLY A 203 12.05 7.20 0.78
CA GLY A 203 12.60 6.97 -0.55
C GLY A 203 12.06 5.71 -1.24
N ARG A 204 10.87 5.22 -0.85
CA ARG A 204 10.34 3.93 -1.32
C ARG A 204 9.52 4.10 -2.59
N TYR A 205 9.84 3.32 -3.61
CA TYR A 205 9.06 3.16 -4.82
C TYR A 205 8.56 1.72 -4.91
N SER A 206 7.25 1.53 -5.04
CA SER A 206 6.68 0.20 -5.25
C SER A 206 5.83 0.15 -6.50
N ILE A 207 5.84 -1.01 -7.15
CA ILE A 207 4.97 -1.37 -8.25
C ILE A 207 4.11 -2.54 -7.79
N THR A 208 2.79 -2.41 -7.93
CA THR A 208 1.85 -3.53 -7.77
C THR A 208 1.15 -3.77 -9.09
N SER A 209 1.13 -5.01 -9.56
CA SER A 209 0.40 -5.33 -10.79
C SER A 209 -0.02 -6.79 -10.88
N ASN A 210 -0.95 -7.06 -11.77
CA ASN A 210 -1.12 -8.42 -12.27
C ASN A 210 0.03 -8.77 -13.23
N SER A 211 0.16 -10.06 -13.55
CA SER A 211 1.21 -10.57 -14.43
C SER A 211 0.94 -10.21 -15.90
N TRP A 212 0.86 -8.92 -16.23
CA TRP A 212 0.70 -8.45 -17.61
C TRP A 212 2.00 -8.66 -18.41
N ASP A 213 1.86 -8.79 -19.73
CA ASP A 213 3.02 -8.87 -20.62
C ASP A 213 3.59 -7.47 -20.87
N ASN A 214 4.27 -6.93 -19.86
CA ASN A 214 4.93 -5.64 -19.91
C ASN A 214 6.44 -5.85 -19.67
N PHE A 215 7.24 -5.62 -20.72
CA PHE A 215 8.67 -5.87 -20.69
C PHE A 215 9.38 -5.11 -19.56
N PHE A 216 9.10 -3.82 -19.41
CA PHE A 216 9.80 -2.98 -18.43
C PHE A 216 9.44 -3.36 -16.98
N MET A 217 8.18 -3.73 -16.73
CA MET A 217 7.76 -4.27 -15.42
C MET A 217 8.55 -5.53 -15.05
N TRP A 218 8.68 -6.48 -15.98
CA TRP A 218 9.45 -7.70 -15.76
C TRP A 218 10.95 -7.46 -15.66
N TYR A 219 11.48 -6.50 -16.41
CA TYR A 219 12.87 -6.06 -16.27
C TYR A 219 13.15 -5.57 -14.84
N LEU A 220 12.32 -4.67 -14.29
CA LEU A 220 12.46 -4.22 -12.90
C LEU A 220 12.29 -5.37 -11.89
N PHE A 221 11.40 -6.31 -12.17
CA PHE A 221 11.22 -7.50 -11.35
C PHE A 221 12.48 -8.37 -11.32
N ASP A 222 13.12 -8.59 -12.47
CA ASP A 222 14.32 -9.43 -12.58
C ASP A 222 15.56 -8.78 -11.96
N LEU A 223 15.62 -7.44 -11.84
CA LEU A 223 16.72 -6.73 -11.18
C LEU A 223 16.95 -7.15 -9.73
N ALA A 224 15.95 -7.68 -9.02
CA ALA A 224 16.14 -8.20 -7.66
C ALA A 224 17.16 -9.36 -7.58
N LYS A 225 17.42 -10.06 -8.70
CA LYS A 225 18.45 -11.10 -8.77
C LYS A 225 19.86 -10.51 -8.77
N ASP A 226 20.05 -9.42 -9.52
CA ASP A 226 21.36 -8.81 -9.76
C ASP A 226 21.66 -7.68 -8.75
N GLN A 227 20.61 -7.06 -8.19
CA GLN A 227 20.66 -5.91 -7.29
C GLN A 227 19.73 -6.09 -6.07
N PRO A 228 19.94 -7.15 -5.24
CA PRO A 228 19.03 -7.52 -4.15
C PRO A 228 18.94 -6.50 -2.99
N ASP A 229 19.93 -5.62 -2.87
CA ASP A 229 19.92 -4.53 -1.87
C ASP A 229 19.08 -3.33 -2.34
N GLU A 230 18.87 -3.20 -3.65
CA GLU A 230 18.12 -2.09 -4.25
C GLU A 230 16.70 -2.48 -4.66
N TYR A 231 16.48 -3.75 -5.00
CA TYR A 231 15.23 -4.29 -5.54
C TYR A 231 14.75 -5.50 -4.76
N MET A 232 13.47 -5.50 -4.40
CA MET A 232 12.74 -6.65 -3.87
C MET A 232 11.65 -7.04 -4.85
N SER A 233 11.53 -8.33 -5.15
CA SER A 233 10.52 -8.87 -6.06
C SER A 233 9.65 -9.91 -5.36
N LEU A 234 8.34 -9.75 -5.41
CA LEU A 234 7.34 -10.60 -4.77
C LEU A 234 6.39 -11.17 -5.82
N VAL A 235 6.22 -12.50 -5.84
CA VAL A 235 5.19 -13.20 -6.63
C VAL A 235 4.09 -13.67 -5.71
N LEU A 236 2.83 -13.34 -6.03
CA LEU A 236 1.68 -13.70 -5.20
C LEU A 236 0.69 -14.57 -5.98
N SER A 237 0.36 -15.74 -5.44
CA SER A 237 -0.75 -16.54 -5.97
C SER A 237 -2.07 -16.17 -5.31
N THR A 238 -3.11 -16.13 -6.12
CA THR A 238 -4.51 -16.03 -5.69
C THR A 238 -4.88 -17.18 -4.74
N ARG A 239 -4.27 -18.35 -4.96
CA ARG A 239 -4.52 -19.58 -4.19
C ARG A 239 -4.08 -19.45 -2.75
N ASP A 240 -3.12 -18.58 -2.48
CA ASP A 240 -2.62 -18.35 -1.13
C ASP A 240 -3.50 -17.38 -0.34
N ASN A 241 -4.40 -16.62 -0.99
CA ASN A 241 -5.32 -15.73 -0.29
C ASN A 241 -6.54 -16.49 0.23
N LEU A 242 -6.57 -16.70 1.55
CA LEU A 242 -7.63 -17.41 2.26
C LEU A 242 -8.96 -16.65 2.31
N ASN A 243 -9.00 -15.39 1.86
CA ASN A 243 -10.27 -14.68 1.65
C ASN A 243 -10.98 -15.09 0.35
N VAL A 244 -10.26 -15.71 -0.59
CA VAL A 244 -10.85 -16.23 -1.82
C VAL A 244 -11.38 -17.63 -1.52
N THR A 245 -12.70 -17.80 -1.53
CA THR A 245 -13.30 -19.10 -1.25
C THR A 245 -13.04 -20.08 -2.39
N PRO A 246 -13.07 -21.41 -2.13
CA PRO A 246 -12.91 -22.41 -3.19
C PRO A 246 -13.90 -22.22 -4.36
N ASP A 247 -15.14 -21.82 -4.06
CA ASP A 247 -16.15 -21.55 -5.08
C ASP A 247 -15.84 -20.30 -5.90
N GLN A 248 -15.37 -19.22 -5.27
CA GLN A 248 -14.92 -18.02 -5.97
C GLN A 248 -13.73 -18.34 -6.89
N LEU A 249 -12.75 -19.10 -6.40
CA LEU A 249 -11.61 -19.53 -7.20
C LEU A 249 -12.07 -20.38 -8.40
N LYS A 250 -12.98 -21.34 -8.19
CA LYS A 250 -13.55 -22.14 -9.27
C LYS A 250 -14.25 -21.27 -10.34
N GLN A 251 -15.02 -20.28 -9.91
CA GLN A 251 -15.69 -19.34 -10.82
C GLN A 251 -14.67 -18.48 -11.59
N MET A 252 -13.59 -18.04 -10.95
CA MET A 252 -12.51 -17.31 -11.64
C MET A 252 -11.84 -18.18 -12.70
N LEU A 253 -11.47 -19.42 -12.34
CA LEU A 253 -10.84 -20.37 -13.25
C LEU A 253 -11.72 -20.69 -14.46
N SER A 254 -13.05 -20.74 -14.31
CA SER A 254 -13.96 -20.97 -15.44
C SER A 254 -14.03 -19.81 -16.46
N LYS A 255 -13.55 -18.62 -16.09
CA LYS A 255 -13.55 -17.42 -16.95
C LYS A 255 -12.20 -17.15 -17.60
N ILE A 256 -11.15 -17.83 -17.15
CA ILE A 256 -9.78 -17.62 -17.60
C ILE A 256 -9.36 -18.87 -18.40
N PRO A 257 -8.80 -18.73 -19.60
CA PRO A 257 -8.28 -19.87 -20.34
C PRO A 257 -7.25 -20.66 -19.51
N PRO A 258 -7.26 -22.02 -19.52
CA PRO A 258 -6.36 -22.84 -18.71
C PRO A 258 -4.88 -22.48 -18.85
N GLU A 259 -4.44 -22.14 -20.06
CA GLU A 259 -3.07 -21.69 -20.37
C GLU A 259 -2.69 -20.38 -19.69
N GLU A 260 -3.67 -19.55 -19.32
CA GLU A 260 -3.48 -18.27 -18.64
C GLU A 260 -3.56 -18.40 -17.11
N HIS A 261 -3.84 -19.60 -16.56
CA HIS A 261 -3.98 -19.78 -15.11
C HIS A 261 -2.67 -19.48 -14.38
N SER A 262 -1.54 -19.97 -14.88
CA SER A 262 -0.22 -19.71 -14.25
C SER A 262 0.03 -18.20 -14.11
N ARG A 263 -0.32 -17.46 -15.15
CA ARG A 263 -0.11 -16.01 -15.22
C ARG A 263 -1.10 -15.24 -14.33
N LEU A 264 -2.39 -15.47 -14.53
CA LEU A 264 -3.46 -14.63 -13.94
C LEU A 264 -3.95 -15.12 -12.57
N ILE A 265 -3.59 -16.34 -12.16
CA ILE A 265 -3.92 -16.90 -10.84
C ILE A 265 -2.66 -17.00 -9.98
N ASP A 266 -1.58 -17.58 -10.50
CA ASP A 266 -0.37 -17.82 -9.71
C ASP A 266 0.63 -16.66 -9.76
N GLY A 267 0.42 -15.69 -10.67
CA GLY A 267 1.25 -14.50 -10.78
C GLY A 267 2.59 -14.72 -11.47
N THR A 268 2.79 -15.89 -12.08
CA THR A 268 4.04 -16.22 -12.78
C THR A 268 4.06 -15.62 -14.18
N ARG A 269 5.22 -15.64 -14.82
CA ARG A 269 5.37 -15.41 -16.27
C ARG A 269 5.26 -16.73 -17.03
#